data_AF-A0AAN7XUY3-F1
#
_entry.id   AF-A0AAN7XUY3-F1
#
_cell.length_a   1.000
_cell.length_b   1.000
_cell.length_c   1.000
_cell.angle_alpha   90.00
_cell.angle_beta   90.00
_cell.angle_gamma   90.00
#
_symmetry.space_group_name_H-M   'P 1'
#
loop_
_entity.id
_entity.type
_entity.pdbx_description
1 polymer ?
#
loop_
_entity_poly.entity_id
_entity_poly.type
_entity_poly.pdbx_seq_one_letter_code
_entity_poly.pdbx_strand_id
1 'polypeptide(L)'
;MPKKEKRGITGVSAEAVGVAIAAPPTDGEANTELIRFLAEILDLKKSHISLDKGSRSRDKLIRVDSSLSPEEVLRRFRQAAG
;
A
#
# COMPACT_ATOMS: atom_id res chain seq x y z
N MET A 1 9.06 12.94 -20.89
CA MET A 1 9.54 11.59 -20.49
C MET A 1 8.89 11.27 -19.15
N PRO A 2 7.98 10.29 -19.02
CA PRO A 2 7.41 9.99 -17.71
C PRO A 2 8.48 9.23 -16.91
N LYS A 3 8.99 9.82 -15.84
CA LYS A 3 9.85 9.12 -14.88
C LYS A 3 9.00 7.97 -14.34
N LYS A 4 9.37 6.72 -14.63
CA LYS A 4 8.85 5.54 -13.90
C LYS A 4 9.08 5.82 -12.42
N GLU A 5 8.04 6.26 -11.74
CA GLU A 5 8.06 6.46 -10.29
C GLU A 5 8.39 5.10 -9.68
N LYS A 6 9.39 5.05 -8.80
CA LYS A 6 9.92 3.82 -8.20
C LYS A 6 8.96 3.20 -7.17
N ARG A 7 7.65 3.41 -7.34
CA ARG A 7 6.56 2.94 -6.46
C ARG A 7 5.57 2.09 -7.25
N GLY A 8 5.24 0.91 -6.75
CA GLY A 8 4.46 -0.09 -7.47
C GLY A 8 4.16 -1.33 -6.63
N ILE A 9 3.11 -2.08 -6.98
CA ILE A 9 2.85 -3.39 -6.38
C ILE A 9 3.80 -4.40 -7.05
N THR A 10 4.71 -4.99 -6.27
CA THR A 10 5.69 -5.95 -6.78
C THR A 10 5.19 -7.39 -6.76
N GLY A 11 4.19 -7.68 -5.93
CA GLY A 11 3.57 -9.00 -5.85
C GLY A 11 2.34 -8.98 -4.97
N VAL A 12 1.35 -9.82 -5.31
CA VAL A 12 0.12 -9.98 -4.52
C VAL A 12 -0.08 -11.45 -4.24
N SER A 13 -0.06 -11.80 -2.97
CA SER A 13 -0.34 -13.15 -2.48
C SER A 13 -1.61 -13.14 -1.63
N ALA A 14 -2.14 -14.32 -1.29
CA ALA A 14 -3.28 -14.43 -0.38
C ALA A 14 -2.94 -13.96 1.06
N GLU A 15 -1.66 -14.03 1.45
CA GLU A 15 -1.21 -13.70 2.80
C GLU A 15 -0.58 -12.32 2.93
N ALA A 16 0.00 -11.78 1.84
CA ALA A 16 0.74 -10.52 1.88
C ALA A 16 0.78 -9.82 0.51
N VAL A 17 1.00 -8.50 0.54
CA VAL A 17 1.17 -7.66 -0.65
C VAL A 17 2.56 -7.02 -0.62
N GLY A 18 3.35 -7.30 -1.65
CA GLY A 18 4.63 -6.65 -1.88
C GLY A 18 4.42 -5.29 -2.50
N VAL A 19 4.92 -4.25 -1.83
CA VAL A 19 4.84 -2.86 -2.29
C VAL A 19 6.25 -2.28 -2.36
N ALA A 20 6.66 -1.83 -3.53
CA ALA A 20 7.80 -0.95 -3.69
C ALA A 20 7.34 0.50 -3.52
N ILE A 21 8.09 1.29 -2.77
CA ILE A 21 7.90 2.74 -2.61
C ILE A 21 9.23 3.43 -2.85
N ALA A 22 9.19 4.65 -3.35
CA ALA A 22 10.38 5.39 -3.71
C ALA A 22 11.04 6.06 -2.48
N ALA A 23 10.27 6.30 -1.42
CA ALA A 23 10.75 6.93 -0.19
C ALA A 23 11.86 6.14 0.50
N PRO A 24 12.80 6.84 1.15
CA PRO A 24 13.78 6.21 2.02
C PRO A 24 13.08 5.47 3.17
N PRO A 25 13.70 4.39 3.71
CA PRO A 25 13.15 3.60 4.81
C PRO A 25 13.16 4.34 6.16
N THR A 26 13.22 5.67 6.15
CA THR A 26 13.12 6.50 7.35
C THR A 26 11.67 6.51 7.83
N ASP A 27 11.47 6.19 9.10
CA ASP A 27 10.16 6.09 9.75
C ASP A 27 9.41 7.43 9.60
N GLY A 28 8.29 7.44 8.85
CA GLY A 28 7.50 8.64 8.55
C GLY A 28 7.21 8.84 7.06
N GLU A 29 8.24 9.03 6.23
CA GLU A 29 8.09 9.27 4.78
C GLU A 29 7.59 8.01 4.07
N ALA A 30 8.19 6.86 4.35
CA ALA A 30 7.78 5.58 3.81
C ALA A 30 6.33 5.20 4.18
N ASN A 31 5.91 5.49 5.43
CA ASN A 31 4.55 5.20 5.90
C ASN A 31 3.53 6.07 5.18
N THR A 32 3.83 7.36 5.03
CA THR A 32 2.96 8.33 4.37
C THR A 32 2.82 8.02 2.87
N GLU A 33 3.92 7.68 2.20
CA GLU A 33 3.88 7.29 0.79
C GLU A 33 3.12 5.97 0.61
N LEU A 34 3.32 4.98 1.49
CA LEU A 34 2.58 3.73 1.46
C LEU A 34 1.07 3.97 1.63
N ILE A 35 0.65 4.70 2.67
CA ILE A 35 -0.77 5.01 2.91
C ILE A 35 -1.37 5.75 1.70
N ARG A 36 -0.64 6.71 1.13
CA ARG A 36 -1.07 7.43 -0.07
C ARG A 36 -1.20 6.50 -1.28
N PHE A 37 -0.25 5.60 -1.48
CA PHE A 37 -0.26 4.66 -2.60
C PHE A 37 -1.40 3.65 -2.50
N LEU A 38 -1.63 3.10 -1.31
CA LEU A 38 -2.76 2.22 -1.05
C LEU A 38 -4.10 2.95 -1.23
N ALA A 39 -4.18 4.22 -0.81
CA ALA A 39 -5.36 5.07 -1.02
C ALA A 39 -5.64 5.28 -2.51
N GLU A 40 -4.61 5.53 -3.32
CA GLU A 40 -4.71 5.68 -4.78
C GLU A 40 -5.20 4.38 -5.45
N ILE A 41 -4.69 3.20 -5.05
CA ILE A 41 -5.10 1.90 -5.64
C ILE A 41 -6.52 1.50 -5.22
N LEU A 42 -6.84 1.66 -3.93
CA LEU A 42 -8.12 1.27 -3.40
C LEU A 42 -9.22 2.31 -3.67
N ASP A 43 -8.86 3.46 -4.24
CA ASP A 43 -9.76 4.60 -4.42
C ASP A 43 -10.45 5.01 -3.11
N LEU A 44 -9.65 5.03 -2.03
CA LEU A 44 -10.09 5.36 -0.68
C LEU A 44 -9.40 6.62 -0.18
N LYS A 45 -10.02 7.32 0.77
CA LYS A 45 -9.35 8.44 1.45
C LYS A 45 -8.28 7.89 2.39
N LYS A 46 -7.18 8.65 2.56
CA LYS A 46 -6.09 8.33 3.50
C LYS A 46 -6.58 8.11 4.94
N SER A 47 -7.69 8.73 5.34
CA SER A 47 -8.30 8.52 6.67
C SER A 47 -8.82 7.10 6.89
N HIS A 48 -9.14 6.38 5.82
CA HIS A 48 -9.58 4.98 5.90
C HIS A 48 -8.39 4.02 5.97
N ILE A 49 -7.16 4.49 5.79
CA ILE A 49 -5.97 3.64 5.74
C ILE A 49 -5.01 4.10 6.83
N SER A 50 -4.77 3.23 7.80
CA SER A 50 -3.95 3.53 8.97
C SER A 50 -2.91 2.44 9.20
N LEU A 51 -1.73 2.82 9.67
CA LEU A 51 -0.71 1.88 10.09
C LEU A 51 -1.06 1.37 11.50
N ASP A 52 -1.38 0.08 11.62
CA ASP A 52 -1.73 -0.56 12.88
C ASP A 52 -0.46 -1.05 13.60
N LYS A 53 0.42 -1.79 12.91
CA LYS A 53 1.69 -2.28 13.48
C LYS A 53 2.81 -2.29 12.45
N GLY A 54 4.06 -2.34 12.93
CA GLY A 54 5.23 -2.51 12.08
C GLY A 54 5.85 -1.20 11.58
N SER A 55 5.64 -0.06 12.25
CA SER A 55 6.29 1.22 11.91
C SER A 55 7.81 1.10 11.71
N ARG A 56 8.46 0.33 12.59
CA ARG A 56 9.90 0.07 12.57
C ARG A 56 10.32 -1.21 11.82
N SER A 57 9.36 -1.94 11.25
CA SER A 57 9.60 -3.23 10.58
C SER A 57 9.38 -3.12 9.07
N ARG A 58 9.96 -4.05 8.32
CA ARG A 58 9.65 -4.21 6.88
C ARG A 58 8.22 -4.70 6.67
N ASP A 59 7.76 -5.56 7.56
CA ASP A 59 6.38 -6.03 7.59
C ASP A 59 5.50 -5.02 8.32
N LYS A 60 4.54 -4.45 7.59
CA LYS A 60 3.61 -3.43 8.08
C LYS A 60 2.20 -3.96 8.04
N LEU A 61 1.53 -3.91 9.17
CA LEU A 61 0.10 -4.18 9.30
C LEU A 61 -0.64 -2.87 9.06
N ILE A 62 -1.33 -2.80 7.93
CA ILE A 62 -2.16 -1.66 7.55
C ILE A 62 -3.62 -2.03 7.77
N ARG A 63 -4.31 -1.23 8.57
CA ARG A 63 -5.75 -1.32 8.73
C ARG A 63 -6.43 -0.48 7.65
N VAL A 64 -7.29 -1.13 6.88
CA VAL A 64 -8.17 -0.48 5.91
C VAL A 64 -9.59 -0.54 6.45
N ASP A 65 -10.10 0.61 6.88
CA ASP A 65 -11.47 0.78 7.35
C ASP A 65 -12.34 1.16 6.15
N SER A 66 -12.94 0.19 5.47
CA SER A 66 -13.78 0.47 4.30
C SER A 66 -14.88 -0.57 4.16
N SER A 67 -15.89 -0.28 3.36
CA SER A 67 -16.94 -1.24 2.99
C SER A 67 -16.49 -2.27 1.93
N LEU A 68 -15.22 -2.23 1.49
CA LEU A 68 -14.69 -3.19 0.51
C LEU A 68 -14.50 -4.56 1.17
N SER A 69 -14.89 -5.61 0.46
CA SER A 69 -14.56 -6.98 0.88
C SER A 69 -13.06 -7.26 0.70
N PRO A 70 -12.47 -8.18 1.48
CA PRO A 70 -11.07 -8.56 1.31
C PRO A 70 -10.74 -9.04 -0.12
N GLU A 71 -11.69 -9.69 -0.79
CA GLU A 71 -11.54 -10.13 -2.17
C GLU A 71 -11.41 -8.96 -3.15
N GLU A 72 -12.23 -7.93 -2.98
CA GLU A 72 -12.20 -6.74 -3.83
C GLU A 72 -10.90 -5.96 -3.63
N VAL A 73 -10.42 -5.86 -2.39
CA VAL A 73 -9.12 -5.26 -2.06
C VAL A 73 -7.99 -6.01 -2.78
N LEU A 74 -7.95 -7.35 -2.68
CA LEU A 74 -6.96 -8.18 -3.37
C LEU A 74 -7.07 -8.07 -4.90
N ARG A 75 -8.29 -7.94 -5.44
CA ARG A 75 -8.53 -7.73 -6.87
C ARG A 75 -7.91 -6.42 -7.35
N ARG A 76 -8.12 -5.33 -6.61
CA ARG A 76 -7.53 -4.01 -6.92
C ARG A 76 -6.01 -4.04 -6.86
N PHE A 77 -5.43 -4.67 -5.84
CA PHE A 77 -3.97 -4.83 -5.78
C PHE A 77 -3.43 -5.65 -6.95
N ARG A 78 -4.12 -6.73 -7.35
CA ARG A 78 -3.73 -7.53 -8.53
C ARG A 78 -3.83 -6.72 -9.83
N GLN A 79 -4.84 -5.86 -9.97
CA GLN A 79 -4.95 -4.97 -11.12
C GLN A 79 -3.86 -3.89 -11.14
N ALA A 80 -3.38 -3.47 -9.97
CA ALA A 80 -2.28 -2.52 -9.84
C ALA A 80 -0.89 -3.18 -9.92
N ALA A 81 -0.80 -4.51 -9.88
CA ALA A 81 0.44 -5.26 -10.06
C ALA A 81 0.78 -5.33 -11.56
N GLY A 82 1.92 -4.74 -11.95
CA GLY A 82 2.37 -4.64 -13.34
C GLY A 82 3.86 -4.39 -13.46
#